data_AF-A0A7W0Y9Y1-F1
#
_entry.id   AF-A0A7W0Y9Y1-F1
#
_cell.length_a   1.000
_cell.length_b   1.000
_cell.length_c   1.000
_cell.angle_alpha   90.00
_cell.angle_beta   90.00
_cell.angle_gamma   90.00
#
_symmetry.space_group_name_H-M   'P 1'
#
loop_
_entity.id
_entity.type
_entity.pdbx_description
1 polymer ?
#
loop_
_entity_poly.entity_id
_entity_poly.type
_entity_poly.pdbx_seq_one_letter_code
_entity_poly.pdbx_strand_id
1 'polypeptide(L)'
;MPKISLRRLLAKLTALALSTTTAGPALARVDRPSATTPIGQDPSRPVTPEPNELLIEDDDELDPELTIDLAQIDPADAAVALGRGLALALDKMRPMGATYVASSWALSSDGVRRLAIAHALEWTFPLVGDGVVIEHLAQDADPAIRVAAARAAWARRATGGDPGVLERLTADPDPEVRILAISARS
;
A
#
# COMPACT_ATOMS: atom_id res chain seq x y z
N MET A 1 0.64 30.48 8.72
CA MET A 1 0.91 29.04 8.49
C MET A 1 -0.37 28.39 7.95
N PRO A 2 -0.33 27.68 6.81
CA PRO A 2 -1.54 27.18 6.15
C PRO A 2 -2.07 25.90 6.82
N LYS A 3 -3.31 25.95 7.31
CA LYS A 3 -4.02 24.83 7.97
C LYS A 3 -4.77 24.00 6.93
N ILE A 4 -4.60 22.68 6.92
CA ILE A 4 -5.23 21.79 5.93
C ILE A 4 -5.98 20.66 6.66
N SER A 5 -7.28 20.55 6.40
CA SER A 5 -8.15 19.47 6.92
C SER A 5 -7.66 18.08 6.50
N LEU A 6 -7.78 17.07 7.38
CA LEU A 6 -7.41 15.66 7.13
C LEU A 6 -8.06 15.09 5.86
N ARG A 7 -9.35 15.38 5.60
CA ARG A 7 -10.02 14.96 4.36
C ARG A 7 -9.36 15.58 3.13
N ARG A 8 -8.90 16.82 3.27
CA ARG A 8 -8.19 17.57 2.24
C ARG A 8 -6.75 17.08 2.09
N LEU A 9 -6.13 16.56 3.15
CA LEU A 9 -4.82 15.91 3.12
C LEU A 9 -4.89 14.57 2.39
N LEU A 10 -5.85 13.72 2.74
CA LEU A 10 -6.10 12.45 2.05
C LEU A 10 -6.43 12.69 0.59
N ALA A 11 -7.35 13.60 0.28
CA ALA A 11 -7.66 13.98 -1.09
C ALA A 11 -6.44 14.56 -1.83
N LYS A 12 -5.55 15.30 -1.15
CA LYS A 12 -4.31 15.82 -1.74
C LYS A 12 -3.24 14.76 -1.91
N LEU A 13 -3.12 13.79 -1.01
CA LEU A 13 -2.21 12.65 -1.15
C LEU A 13 -2.67 11.76 -2.31
N THR A 14 -3.97 11.50 -2.41
CA THR A 14 -4.57 10.86 -3.58
C THR A 14 -4.33 11.69 -4.83
N ALA A 15 -4.58 13.01 -4.81
CA ALA A 15 -4.33 13.88 -5.96
C ALA A 15 -2.85 14.01 -6.34
N LEU A 16 -1.92 13.94 -5.38
CA LEU A 16 -0.47 13.97 -5.62
C LEU A 16 0.00 12.65 -6.22
N ALA A 17 -0.51 11.52 -5.71
CA ALA A 17 -0.32 10.20 -6.30
C ALA A 17 -0.86 10.11 -7.74
N LEU A 18 -1.97 10.81 -8.04
CA LEU A 18 -2.51 10.91 -9.40
C LEU A 18 -1.78 11.95 -10.28
N SER A 19 -1.29 13.07 -9.72
CA SER A 19 -0.72 14.18 -10.50
C SER A 19 0.73 13.96 -10.95
N THR A 20 1.46 13.00 -10.38
CA THR A 20 2.79 12.61 -10.90
C THR A 20 2.72 11.74 -12.16
N THR A 21 1.52 11.42 -12.65
CA THR A 21 1.33 10.90 -14.02
C THR A 21 1.26 12.08 -14.99
N THR A 22 2.42 12.61 -15.38
CA THR A 22 2.54 13.45 -16.58
C THR A 22 3.69 12.93 -17.45
N ALA A 23 3.43 11.79 -18.10
CA ALA A 23 4.02 11.40 -19.37
C ALA A 23 2.86 10.95 -20.26
N GLY A 24 2.68 11.62 -21.40
CA GLY A 24 1.40 11.82 -22.09
C GLY A 24 0.74 10.58 -22.73
N PRO A 25 -0.56 10.69 -23.09
CA PRO A 25 -1.28 9.62 -23.76
C PRO A 25 -1.13 9.74 -25.29
N ALA A 26 -0.63 8.67 -25.92
CA ALA A 26 -0.94 8.38 -27.31
C ALA A 26 -2.32 7.72 -27.36
N LEU A 27 -3.25 8.39 -28.04
CA LEU A 27 -4.65 8.04 -28.20
C LEU A 27 -4.82 6.67 -28.88
N ALA A 28 -5.64 5.80 -28.28
CA ALA A 28 -6.37 4.76 -29.02
C ALA A 28 -7.79 4.67 -28.47
N ARG A 29 -8.66 5.45 -29.12
CA ARG A 29 -10.12 5.44 -28.97
C ARG A 29 -10.65 4.15 -29.59
N VAL A 30 -11.32 3.32 -28.79
CA VAL A 30 -12.15 2.22 -29.27
C VAL A 30 -13.54 2.38 -28.67
N ASP A 31 -14.45 2.87 -29.51
CA ASP A 31 -15.90 2.80 -29.34
C ASP A 31 -16.38 1.34 -29.45
N ARG A 32 -17.22 0.87 -28.51
CA ARG A 32 -18.32 -0.09 -28.75
C ARG A 32 -19.16 -0.40 -27.49
N PRO A 33 -20.37 -0.98 -27.62
CA PRO A 33 -21.60 -0.35 -27.14
C PRO A 33 -22.28 -1.10 -25.99
N SER A 34 -23.25 -0.40 -25.40
CA SER A 34 -24.18 -0.84 -24.36
C SER A 34 -24.91 -2.15 -24.67
N ALA A 35 -25.04 -3.00 -23.66
CA ALA A 35 -26.04 -4.06 -23.60
C ALA A 35 -26.82 -3.97 -22.27
N THR A 36 -28.11 -3.72 -22.44
CA THR A 36 -29.20 -3.71 -21.49
C THR A 36 -29.57 -5.13 -21.06
N THR A 37 -29.94 -5.36 -19.79
CA THR A 37 -31.25 -5.95 -19.33
C THR A 37 -31.18 -6.38 -17.84
N PRO A 38 -32.25 -6.19 -17.04
CA PRO A 38 -32.26 -6.36 -15.59
C PRO A 38 -32.71 -7.77 -15.16
N ILE A 39 -32.17 -8.26 -14.03
CA ILE A 39 -32.59 -9.51 -13.39
C ILE A 39 -33.57 -9.19 -12.26
N GLY A 40 -34.72 -9.87 -12.28
CA GLY A 40 -35.85 -9.69 -11.38
C GLY A 40 -35.52 -10.01 -9.92
N GLN A 41 -36.00 -9.14 -9.04
CA GLN A 41 -36.07 -9.34 -7.60
C GLN A 41 -37.30 -10.18 -7.26
N ASP A 42 -37.07 -11.24 -6.50
CA ASP A 42 -38.07 -12.11 -5.87
C ASP A 42 -38.53 -11.47 -4.52
N PRO A 43 -39.81 -11.10 -4.36
CA PRO A 43 -40.31 -10.45 -3.16
C PRO A 43 -41.02 -11.45 -2.23
N SER A 44 -40.28 -12.29 -1.51
CA SER A 44 -40.85 -13.14 -0.45
C SER A 44 -39.80 -13.63 0.55
N ARG A 45 -39.32 -12.74 1.43
CA ARG A 45 -38.65 -13.18 2.66
C ARG A 45 -38.87 -12.20 3.82
N PRO A 46 -39.75 -12.51 4.79
CA PRO A 46 -39.79 -11.80 6.06
C PRO A 46 -38.79 -12.47 7.01
N VAL A 47 -37.70 -11.78 7.32
CA VAL A 47 -36.86 -12.10 8.48
C VAL A 47 -36.70 -10.81 9.26
N THR A 48 -37.41 -10.75 10.38
CA THR A 48 -37.28 -9.77 11.45
C THR A 48 -36.02 -10.07 12.25
N PRO A 49 -35.02 -9.18 12.31
CA PRO A 49 -34.06 -9.16 13.39
C PRO A 49 -34.50 -8.14 14.45
N GLU A 50 -34.52 -8.59 15.69
CA GLU A 50 -34.79 -7.78 16.87
C GLU A 50 -33.83 -6.59 16.98
N PRO A 51 -34.27 -5.43 17.52
CA PRO A 51 -33.39 -4.30 17.78
C PRO A 51 -32.51 -4.64 18.98
N ASN A 52 -31.31 -5.14 18.71
CA ASN A 52 -30.25 -5.18 19.70
C ASN A 52 -29.71 -3.74 19.80
N GLU A 53 -30.34 -2.94 20.65
CA GLU A 53 -29.89 -1.60 21.06
C GLU A 53 -28.58 -1.74 21.84
N LEU A 54 -27.50 -2.05 21.11
CA LEU A 54 -26.16 -1.70 21.55
C LEU A 54 -26.09 -0.18 21.43
N LEU A 55 -26.31 0.47 22.57
CA LEU A 55 -25.89 1.82 22.86
C LEU A 55 -24.43 1.99 22.40
N ILE A 56 -24.27 2.52 21.18
CA ILE A 56 -23.02 3.14 20.73
C ILE A 56 -22.97 4.47 21.49
N GLU A 57 -22.62 4.40 22.77
CA GLU A 57 -22.27 5.57 23.55
C GLU A 57 -20.96 6.12 22.98
N ASP A 58 -21.04 7.40 22.62
CA ASP A 58 -19.98 8.28 22.20
C ASP A 58 -19.36 7.99 20.82
N ASP A 59 -20.12 8.37 19.78
CA ASP A 59 -19.56 8.91 18.55
C ASP A 59 -18.77 10.18 18.95
N ASP A 60 -17.56 9.98 19.50
CA ASP A 60 -16.59 11.03 19.83
C ASP A 60 -16.51 11.95 18.61
N GLU A 61 -17.17 13.09 18.74
CA GLU A 61 -17.31 14.12 17.72
C GLU A 61 -15.90 14.46 17.25
N LEU A 62 -15.47 13.86 16.13
CA LEU A 62 -14.15 14.08 15.57
C LEU A 62 -14.04 15.56 15.26
N ASP A 63 -13.41 16.31 16.17
CA ASP A 63 -13.33 17.77 16.12
C ASP A 63 -12.83 18.17 14.72
N PRO A 64 -13.69 18.76 13.88
CA PRO A 64 -13.31 19.13 12.51
C PRO A 64 -12.23 20.22 12.50
N GLU A 65 -11.94 20.83 13.65
CA GLU A 65 -10.88 21.82 13.84
C GLU A 65 -9.54 21.20 14.31
N LEU A 66 -9.50 19.91 14.64
CA LEU A 66 -8.27 19.24 15.04
C LEU A 66 -7.22 19.37 13.94
N THR A 67 -6.23 20.22 14.19
CA THR A 67 -5.27 20.65 13.19
C THR A 67 -4.07 19.73 13.25
N ILE A 68 -3.88 18.88 12.25
CA ILE A 68 -2.74 17.97 12.18
C ILE A 68 -1.51 18.77 11.79
N ASP A 69 -0.52 18.84 12.68
CA ASP A 69 0.77 19.43 12.37
C ASP A 69 1.58 18.49 11.47
N LEU A 70 1.53 18.78 10.17
CA LEU A 70 2.25 18.01 9.16
C LEU A 70 3.78 18.12 9.30
N ALA A 71 4.28 19.11 10.04
CA ALA A 71 5.71 19.25 10.30
C ALA A 71 6.23 18.23 11.34
N GLN A 72 5.34 17.57 12.07
CA GLN A 72 5.69 16.58 13.11
C GLN A 72 5.53 15.13 12.67
N ILE A 73 5.06 14.86 11.45
CA ILE A 73 4.90 13.47 11.01
C ILE A 73 6.27 12.90 10.69
N ASP A 74 6.67 11.87 11.45
CA ASP A 74 7.87 11.08 11.17
C ASP A 74 7.77 10.51 9.73
N PRO A 75 8.78 10.73 8.87
CA PRO A 75 8.84 10.13 7.54
C PRO A 75 8.60 8.61 7.53
N ALA A 76 9.02 7.89 8.58
CA ALA A 76 8.77 6.47 8.72
C ALA A 76 7.28 6.16 8.90
N ASP A 77 6.59 6.88 9.79
CA ASP A 77 5.15 6.72 10.01
C ASP A 77 4.35 7.09 8.75
N ALA A 78 4.77 8.15 8.06
CA ALA A 78 4.20 8.53 6.77
C ALA A 78 4.35 7.41 5.73
N ALA A 79 5.53 6.77 5.65
CA ALA A 79 5.78 5.67 4.72
C ALA A 79 4.93 4.44 5.04
N VAL A 80 4.74 4.09 6.32
CA VAL A 80 3.87 2.99 6.75
C VAL A 80 2.42 3.26 6.33
N ALA A 81 1.90 4.46 6.62
CA ALA A 81 0.54 4.84 6.26
C ALA A 81 0.35 4.85 4.73
N LEU A 82 1.32 5.39 3.99
CA LEU A 82 1.33 5.39 2.53
C LEU A 82 1.38 3.97 1.96
N GLY A 83 2.20 3.09 2.54
CA GLY A 83 2.35 1.70 2.11
C GLY A 83 1.04 0.91 2.19
N ARG A 84 0.24 1.11 3.24
CA ARG A 84 -1.10 0.49 3.35
C ARG A 84 -2.03 0.97 2.24
N GLY A 85 -2.11 2.27 2.00
CA GLY A 85 -2.92 2.84 0.92
C GLY A 85 -2.45 2.36 -0.46
N LEU A 86 -1.15 2.24 -0.64
CA LEU A 86 -0.53 1.74 -1.87
C LEU A 86 -0.84 0.27 -2.11
N ALA A 87 -0.78 -0.60 -1.09
CA ALA A 87 -1.15 -2.00 -1.21
C ALA A 87 -2.59 -2.18 -1.71
N LEU A 88 -3.53 -1.43 -1.13
CA LEU A 88 -4.94 -1.43 -1.57
C LEU A 88 -5.09 -0.94 -3.01
N ALA A 89 -4.32 0.09 -3.40
CA ALA A 89 -4.35 0.59 -4.78
C ALA A 89 -3.80 -0.45 -5.77
N LEU A 90 -2.64 -1.06 -5.47
CA LEU A 90 -2.00 -2.06 -6.31
C LEU A 90 -2.88 -3.29 -6.53
N ASP A 91 -3.63 -3.73 -5.50
CA ASP A 91 -4.59 -4.84 -5.60
C ASP A 91 -5.73 -4.56 -6.61
N LYS A 92 -6.12 -3.29 -6.80
CA LYS A 92 -7.17 -2.90 -7.75
C LYS A 92 -6.65 -2.59 -9.15
N MET A 93 -5.35 -2.55 -9.34
CA MET A 93 -4.74 -2.22 -10.63
C MET A 93 -4.66 -3.43 -11.55
N ARG A 94 -4.60 -3.16 -12.86
CA ARG A 94 -4.22 -4.20 -13.83
C ARG A 94 -2.78 -4.66 -13.53
N PRO A 95 -2.45 -5.96 -13.67
CA PRO A 95 -1.16 -6.50 -13.25
C PRO A 95 0.06 -5.72 -13.77
N MET A 96 0.11 -5.39 -15.06
CA MET A 96 1.21 -4.61 -15.64
C MET A 96 1.31 -3.19 -15.08
N GLY A 97 0.18 -2.56 -14.78
CA GLY A 97 0.15 -1.24 -14.16
C GLY A 97 0.66 -1.28 -12.71
N ALA A 98 0.27 -2.31 -11.96
CA ALA A 98 0.76 -2.54 -10.60
C ALA A 98 2.28 -2.76 -10.58
N THR A 99 2.81 -3.61 -11.48
CA THR A 99 4.26 -3.82 -11.62
C THR A 99 4.99 -2.53 -12.00
N TYR A 100 4.45 -1.72 -12.92
CA TYR A 100 5.05 -0.44 -13.27
C TYR A 100 5.13 0.51 -12.07
N VAL A 101 4.04 0.65 -11.29
CA VAL A 101 4.04 1.50 -10.10
C VAL A 101 5.02 0.98 -9.05
N ALA A 102 4.98 -0.32 -8.74
CA ALA A 102 5.90 -0.93 -7.77
C ALA A 102 7.37 -0.69 -8.14
N SER A 103 7.75 -0.98 -9.40
CA SER A 103 9.12 -0.78 -9.88
C SER A 103 9.53 0.69 -9.88
N SER A 104 8.64 1.60 -10.32
CA SER A 104 8.95 3.04 -10.34
C SER A 104 9.16 3.63 -8.94
N TRP A 105 8.42 3.13 -7.95
CA TRP A 105 8.58 3.55 -6.56
C TRP A 105 9.85 2.96 -5.95
N ALA A 106 10.15 1.69 -6.21
CA ALA A 106 11.36 1.03 -5.72
C ALA A 106 12.64 1.66 -6.28
N LEU A 107 12.61 2.15 -7.52
CA LEU A 107 13.74 2.83 -8.17
C LEU A 107 13.80 4.35 -7.88
N SER A 108 12.91 4.88 -7.04
CA SER A 108 12.84 6.31 -6.76
C SER A 108 14.05 6.76 -5.93
N SER A 109 14.57 7.97 -6.17
CA SER A 109 15.56 8.59 -5.29
C SER A 109 14.98 8.98 -3.92
N ASP A 110 13.66 9.08 -3.81
CA ASP A 110 12.94 9.39 -2.57
C ASP A 110 12.83 8.16 -1.65
N GLY A 111 13.48 8.23 -0.50
CA GLY A 111 13.47 7.16 0.50
C GLY A 111 12.07 6.85 1.05
N VAL A 112 11.18 7.84 1.15
CA VAL A 112 9.81 7.63 1.64
C VAL A 112 9.02 6.77 0.67
N ARG A 113 9.20 6.96 -0.64
CA ARG A 113 8.56 6.13 -1.68
C ARG A 113 9.07 4.70 -1.63
N ARG A 114 10.39 4.52 -1.54
CA ARG A 114 11.01 3.18 -1.45
C ARG A 114 10.57 2.43 -0.19
N LEU A 115 10.54 3.11 0.95
CA LEU A 115 10.04 2.54 2.21
C LEU A 115 8.55 2.21 2.15
N ALA A 116 7.73 3.08 1.54
CA ALA A 116 6.30 2.83 1.40
C ALA A 116 5.99 1.64 0.49
N ILE A 117 6.69 1.48 -0.64
CA ILE A 117 6.50 0.27 -1.47
C ILE A 117 7.00 -0.99 -0.75
N ALA A 118 8.07 -0.92 0.03
CA ALA A 118 8.51 -2.04 0.87
C ALA A 118 7.42 -2.45 1.87
N HIS A 119 6.80 -1.50 2.56
CA HIS A 119 5.67 -1.75 3.45
C HIS A 119 4.42 -2.25 2.72
N ALA A 120 4.16 -1.76 1.51
CA ALA A 120 3.03 -2.25 0.72
C ALA A 120 3.21 -3.74 0.39
N LEU A 121 4.43 -4.17 0.05
CA LEU A 121 4.73 -5.56 -0.31
C LEU A 121 4.62 -6.54 0.87
N GLU A 122 4.56 -6.07 2.12
CA GLU A 122 4.21 -6.88 3.29
C GLU A 122 2.77 -7.45 3.21
N TRP A 123 1.91 -6.84 2.40
CA TRP A 123 0.55 -7.32 2.14
C TRP A 123 0.53 -8.27 0.96
N THR A 124 -0.38 -9.25 0.95
CA THR A 124 -0.53 -10.18 -0.17
C THR A 124 -1.53 -9.67 -1.19
N PHE A 125 -1.07 -9.43 -2.42
CA PHE A 125 -1.91 -9.11 -3.59
C PHE A 125 -1.21 -9.59 -4.87
N PRO A 126 -1.95 -9.87 -5.97
CA PRO A 126 -1.33 -10.34 -7.21
C PRO A 126 -0.40 -9.27 -7.80
N LEU A 127 0.91 -9.52 -7.74
CA LEU A 127 1.92 -8.64 -8.33
C LEU A 127 2.93 -9.46 -9.11
N VAL A 128 3.05 -9.17 -10.40
CA VAL A 128 4.01 -9.85 -11.26
C VAL A 128 5.40 -9.28 -10.99
N GLY A 129 6.35 -10.14 -10.63
CA GLY A 129 7.74 -9.77 -10.39
C GLY A 129 7.98 -9.11 -9.03
N ASP A 130 7.11 -9.32 -8.04
CA ASP A 130 7.30 -8.83 -6.68
C ASP A 130 8.64 -9.29 -6.07
N GLY A 131 9.08 -10.52 -6.33
CA GLY A 131 10.39 -11.01 -5.91
C GLY A 131 11.57 -10.16 -6.42
N VAL A 132 11.51 -9.60 -7.63
CA VAL A 132 12.58 -8.72 -8.17
C VAL A 132 12.55 -7.35 -7.49
N VAL A 133 11.37 -6.84 -7.16
CA VAL A 133 11.22 -5.58 -6.42
C VAL A 133 11.74 -5.73 -5.00
N ILE A 134 11.40 -6.84 -4.34
CA ILE A 134 11.88 -7.18 -2.99
C ILE A 134 13.40 -7.36 -3.00
N GLU A 135 13.95 -8.07 -3.98
CA GLU A 135 15.40 -8.23 -4.16
C GLU A 135 16.13 -6.88 -4.22
N HIS A 136 15.59 -5.95 -5.01
CA HIS A 136 16.17 -4.63 -5.16
C HIS A 136 16.14 -3.84 -3.84
N LEU A 137 14.99 -3.82 -3.15
CA LEU A 137 14.81 -3.12 -1.88
C LEU A 137 15.64 -3.74 -0.74
N ALA A 138 15.90 -5.04 -0.78
CA ALA A 138 16.77 -5.71 0.17
C ALA A 138 18.24 -5.26 0.07
N GLN A 139 18.62 -4.54 -0.99
CA GLN A 139 19.96 -3.99 -1.22
C GLN A 139 20.01 -2.47 -0.98
N ASP A 140 18.93 -1.87 -0.45
CA ASP A 140 18.87 -0.43 -0.21
C ASP A 140 19.95 0.04 0.77
N ALA A 141 20.42 1.27 0.59
CA ALA A 141 21.38 1.88 1.51
C ALA A 141 20.76 2.10 2.91
N ASP A 142 19.46 2.37 2.96
CA ASP A 142 18.72 2.61 4.20
C ASP A 142 18.37 1.27 4.89
N PRO A 143 18.85 1.03 6.13
CA PRO A 143 18.49 -0.18 6.88
C PRO A 143 16.98 -0.32 7.10
N ALA A 144 16.22 0.77 7.29
CA ALA A 144 14.78 0.69 7.52
C ALA A 144 14.04 0.07 6.32
N ILE A 145 14.49 0.38 5.10
CA ILE A 145 13.97 -0.21 3.86
C ILE A 145 14.34 -1.69 3.79
N ARG A 146 15.59 -2.05 4.14
CA ARG A 146 16.01 -3.47 4.16
C ARG A 146 15.22 -4.30 5.18
N VAL A 147 14.91 -3.74 6.35
CA VAL A 147 14.03 -4.38 7.35
C VAL A 147 12.62 -4.60 6.75
N ALA A 148 12.03 -3.59 6.11
CA ALA A 148 10.72 -3.73 5.46
C ALA A 148 10.75 -4.75 4.30
N ALA A 149 11.84 -4.79 3.53
CA ALA A 149 12.04 -5.77 2.47
C ALA A 149 12.15 -7.20 3.02
N ALA A 150 12.79 -7.41 4.17
CA ALA A 150 12.80 -8.70 4.86
C ALA A 150 11.38 -9.13 5.27
N ARG A 151 10.58 -8.22 5.83
CA ARG A 151 9.16 -8.53 6.15
C ARG A 151 8.36 -8.88 4.90
N ALA A 152 8.55 -8.13 3.81
CA ALA A 152 7.91 -8.40 2.54
C ALA A 152 8.32 -9.77 1.96
N ALA A 153 9.61 -10.10 1.97
CA ALA A 153 10.11 -11.41 1.54
C ALA A 153 9.44 -12.55 2.32
N TRP A 154 9.37 -12.41 3.65
CA TRP A 154 8.68 -13.38 4.50
C TRP A 154 7.19 -13.51 4.16
N ALA A 155 6.47 -12.39 4.03
CA ALA A 155 5.05 -12.40 3.70
C ALA A 155 4.77 -13.02 2.32
N ARG A 156 5.68 -12.80 1.36
CA ARG A 156 5.55 -13.23 -0.04
C ARG A 156 6.21 -14.58 -0.34
N ARG A 157 6.82 -15.25 0.65
CA ARG A 157 7.52 -16.53 0.43
C ARG A 157 6.64 -17.60 -0.22
N ALA A 158 5.35 -17.62 0.13
CA ALA A 158 4.38 -18.58 -0.40
C ALA A 158 4.05 -18.34 -1.90
N THR A 159 4.28 -17.14 -2.41
CA THR A 159 4.03 -16.75 -3.80
C THR A 159 5.33 -16.64 -4.62
N GLY A 160 6.46 -17.10 -4.08
CA GLY A 160 7.77 -17.05 -4.75
C GLY A 160 8.52 -15.73 -4.57
N GLY A 161 8.11 -14.88 -3.63
CA GLY A 161 8.73 -13.57 -3.36
C GLY A 161 10.03 -13.61 -2.53
N ASP A 162 10.53 -14.79 -2.14
CA ASP A 162 11.79 -14.93 -1.40
C ASP A 162 12.82 -15.78 -2.19
N PRO A 163 13.48 -15.22 -3.22
CA PRO A 163 14.58 -15.87 -3.95
C PRO A 163 15.89 -15.87 -3.13
N GLY A 164 15.82 -16.35 -1.88
CA GLY A 164 16.94 -16.36 -0.94
C GLY A 164 17.29 -14.98 -0.37
N VAL A 165 16.35 -14.03 -0.40
CA VAL A 165 16.52 -12.69 0.18
C VAL A 165 16.75 -12.82 1.68
N LEU A 166 15.88 -13.58 2.37
CA LEU A 166 15.99 -13.76 3.83
C LEU A 166 17.31 -14.42 4.23
N GLU A 167 17.82 -15.37 3.44
CA GLU A 167 19.11 -16.01 3.71
C GLU A 167 20.26 -15.00 3.63
N ARG A 168 20.31 -14.18 2.58
CA ARG A 168 21.35 -13.15 2.43
C ARG A 168 21.31 -12.11 3.55
N LEU A 169 20.10 -11.68 3.95
CA LEU A 169 19.93 -10.68 5.00
C LEU A 169 20.34 -11.18 6.41
N THR A 170 20.55 -12.48 6.61
CA THR A 170 21.15 -12.97 7.87
C THR A 170 22.60 -12.49 8.08
N ALA A 171 23.26 -12.05 7.01
CA ALA A 171 24.60 -11.47 7.03
C ALA A 171 24.62 -9.94 6.83
N ASP A 172 23.46 -9.26 6.95
CA ASP A 172 23.38 -7.80 6.79
C ASP A 172 24.31 -7.06 7.78
N PRO A 173 24.95 -5.94 7.41
CA PRO A 173 25.73 -5.15 8.36
C PRO A 173 24.89 -4.59 9.52
N ASP A 174 23.61 -4.31 9.29
CA ASP A 174 22.70 -3.79 10.30
C ASP A 174 22.16 -4.91 11.22
N PRO A 175 22.29 -4.77 12.55
CA PRO A 175 21.84 -5.80 13.49
C PRO A 175 20.33 -6.03 13.47
N GLU A 176 19.52 -5.00 13.25
CA GLU A 176 18.06 -5.14 13.23
C GLU A 176 17.62 -5.97 12.02
N VAL A 177 18.20 -5.69 10.85
CA VAL A 177 17.95 -6.48 9.63
C VAL A 177 18.33 -7.95 9.84
N ARG A 178 19.50 -8.23 10.43
CA ARG A 178 19.93 -9.61 10.72
C ARG A 178 18.97 -10.34 11.65
N ILE A 179 18.59 -9.73 12.77
CA ILE A 179 17.72 -10.33 13.78
C ILE A 179 16.38 -10.70 13.14
N LEU A 180 15.81 -9.79 12.35
CA LEU A 180 14.56 -10.03 11.67
C LEU A 180 14.69 -11.16 10.64
N ALA A 181 15.73 -11.14 9.81
CA ALA A 181 15.97 -12.17 8.81
C ALA A 181 16.14 -13.57 9.40
N ILE A 182 16.89 -13.69 10.51
CA ILE A 182 17.04 -14.96 11.24
C ILE A 182 15.70 -15.44 11.79
N SER A 183 14.94 -14.54 12.40
CA SER A 183 13.63 -14.85 12.99
C SER A 183 12.62 -15.30 11.93
N ALA A 184 12.62 -14.66 10.77
CA ALA A 184 11.71 -14.97 9.66
C ALA A 184 11.96 -16.35 9.01
N ARG A 185 13.15 -16.93 9.20
CA ARG A 185 13.51 -18.25 8.68
C ARG A 185 13.13 -19.40 9.62
N SER A 186 12.84 -19.11 10.88
CA SER A 186 12.47 -20.09 11.90
C SER A 186 11.02 -20.53 11.72
#